data_AF-A0A669DBM1-F1
#
_entry.id   AF-A0A669DBM1-F1
#
_cell.length_a   1.000
_cell.length_b   1.000
_cell.length_c   1.000
_cell.angle_alpha   90.00
_cell.angle_beta   90.00
_cell.angle_gamma   90.00
#
_symmetry.space_group_name_H-M   'P 1'
#
loop_
_entity.id
_entity.type
_entity.pdbx_description
1 polymer ?
#
loop_
_entity_poly.entity_id
_entity_poly.type
_entity_poly.pdbx_seq_one_letter_code
_entity_poly.pdbx_strand_id
1 'polypeptide(L)'
;LDFFILFFLNPSFFLLWRESRTIFSGSLFQYLEENRKWRNRFVFVPNDYTINLYESKAAHDRGLHPKVTINCAGYKALTSMEEYMELINKSLPGVKAKVGSNPFIKCETGFPLILWHPYARHHYFCVMTEKEQKKWHAVLQDCVRDSNNGLPENCTVKTPAFTDAVRLHRQARGQYGTWDMMCGTPPQILANLVMESLHPDIRNMIVPRLKGKMQQRQKNWMLISDAVYKQVLFQTTGQYEALVEACEAQRGPLDARLRTDMDQLITSKEHVSSKLRALVLPKAEQILRTNIQPYINSILEALMDPTSRGFAEVRDVFFREMVEISKNSLNGGGKEKMGENMERLSMLAFHPVKMQSCYEKVEELNLEGLQQRFDVSSPSVFISRAQILMREQMDNAVYTFEQLLNQSLEAQGDSDMCKITQRCQDRVLKKYDYDSSSVRKKFFREALLQIIIPYMLQQLAPSCSPELPRFKELIFEDFSRFLLIENMFEEVVLQSVSKDIMMAVKEAAVQRRHNLYRDSIILTNSDPNLHLLGENPQVDWATKFGGDEPEGPVSSADEGRVFGRRRKQVVSMIQPDGEDQLGKEEDLGPKSPDSVNEIRDLINPVVEVVVPVSKVEQNIPPNKLEKPADEWRIA
;
A
#
# COMPACT_ATOMS: atom_id res chain seq x y z
N LEU A 1 1.51 -8.28 -13.57
CA LEU A 1 2.65 -8.54 -12.66
C LEU A 1 2.47 -8.02 -11.25
N ASP A 2 1.77 -6.90 -11.08
CA ASP A 2 1.16 -6.54 -9.79
C ASP A 2 -0.03 -7.44 -9.40
N PHE A 3 -0.42 -8.36 -10.30
CA PHE A 3 -1.53 -9.29 -10.09
C PHE A 3 -1.22 -10.80 -10.15
N PHE A 4 0.05 -11.18 -10.24
CA PHE A 4 0.42 -12.59 -10.05
C PHE A 4 0.56 -12.98 -8.56
N ILE A 5 -0.01 -12.16 -7.67
CA ILE A 5 0.03 -12.26 -6.21
C ILE A 5 -1.33 -12.69 -5.66
N LEU A 6 -1.98 -13.70 -6.27
CA LEU A 6 -3.21 -14.25 -5.69
C LEU A 6 -3.32 -15.76 -5.76
N PHE A 7 -2.18 -16.44 -5.82
CA PHE A 7 -2.08 -17.82 -5.39
C PHE A 7 -0.77 -17.97 -4.65
N PHE A 8 -0.81 -18.00 -3.32
CA PHE A 8 0.00 -18.84 -2.43
C PHE A 8 -0.53 -18.59 -1.01
N LEU A 9 -1.03 -19.67 -0.41
CA LEU A 9 -1.60 -19.84 0.93
C LEU A 9 -1.43 -18.66 1.89
N ASN A 10 -2.56 -18.15 2.36
CA ASN A 10 -2.67 -17.24 3.51
C ASN A 10 -1.87 -17.83 4.68
N PRO A 11 -0.68 -17.30 5.06
CA PRO A 11 -0.14 -17.65 6.36
C PRO A 11 -1.09 -17.06 7.39
N SER A 12 -1.46 -17.83 8.41
CA SER A 12 -2.19 -17.29 9.55
C SER A 12 -1.34 -16.17 10.16
N PHE A 13 -1.70 -14.91 9.90
CA PHE A 13 -1.04 -13.76 10.49
C PHE A 13 -1.31 -13.77 12.00
N PHE A 14 -0.29 -13.45 12.79
CA PHE A 14 -0.36 -13.50 14.26
C PHE A 14 -0.65 -12.13 14.91
N LEU A 15 -0.80 -11.09 14.10
CA LEU A 15 -1.30 -9.77 14.50
C LEU A 15 -2.73 -9.53 13.96
N LEU A 16 -3.49 -8.70 14.68
CA LEU A 16 -4.87 -8.33 14.36
C LEU A 16 -4.93 -7.06 13.47
N TRP A 17 -6.06 -6.80 12.80
CA TRP A 17 -6.27 -5.67 11.86
C TRP A 17 -7.27 -4.60 12.38
N ARG A 18 -7.16 -3.32 11.97
CA ARG A 18 -7.98 -2.20 12.47
C ARG A 18 -8.46 -1.23 11.38
N GLU A 19 -9.60 -0.55 11.59
CA GLU A 19 -10.12 0.56 10.75
C GLU A 19 -9.83 1.98 11.33
N SER A 20 -9.75 2.98 10.44
CA SER A 20 -8.91 4.19 10.55
C SER A 20 -9.50 5.42 11.32
N ARG A 21 -8.59 6.26 11.85
CA ARG A 21 -8.82 7.51 12.62
C ARG A 21 -8.28 8.75 11.88
N THR A 22 -8.54 9.96 12.41
CA THR A 22 -8.03 11.24 11.89
C THR A 22 -6.49 11.33 11.96
N ILE A 23 -5.85 11.83 10.91
CA ILE A 23 -4.40 11.70 10.71
C ILE A 23 -3.65 12.93 11.19
N PHE A 24 -3.99 14.11 10.66
CA PHE A 24 -3.24 15.33 10.98
C PHE A 24 -4.04 16.62 10.73
N SER A 25 -3.70 17.67 11.48
CA SER A 25 -4.16 19.03 11.19
C SER A 25 -3.17 20.09 11.68
N GLY A 26 -3.15 21.24 11.00
CA GLY A 26 -2.28 22.36 11.36
C GLY A 26 -2.46 23.55 10.42
N SER A 27 -1.56 24.54 10.49
CA SER A 27 -1.59 25.71 9.60
C SER A 27 -0.43 25.68 8.61
N LEU A 28 -0.68 26.07 7.37
CA LEU A 28 0.32 26.28 6.32
C LEU A 28 0.08 27.62 5.63
N PHE A 29 1.15 28.29 5.20
CA PHE A 29 1.02 29.40 4.25
C PHE A 29 0.93 28.81 2.86
N GLN A 30 -0.18 29.07 2.15
CA GLN A 30 -0.40 28.66 0.77
C GLN A 30 -0.19 29.84 -0.16
N TYR A 31 0.54 29.65 -1.26
CA TYR A 31 0.62 30.63 -2.33
C TYR A 31 -0.60 30.56 -3.25
N LEU A 32 -1.31 31.67 -3.39
CA LEU A 32 -2.45 31.80 -4.29
C LEU A 32 -2.01 32.45 -5.61
N GLU A 33 -2.00 31.66 -6.68
CA GLU A 33 -1.50 32.12 -7.98
C GLU A 33 -2.35 33.24 -8.61
N GLU A 34 -3.65 33.29 -8.28
CA GLU A 34 -4.64 34.24 -8.81
C GLU A 34 -4.31 35.68 -8.43
N ASN A 35 -3.96 35.89 -7.16
CA ASN A 35 -3.67 37.22 -6.61
C ASN A 35 -2.19 37.41 -6.21
N ARG A 36 -1.35 36.37 -6.42
CA ARG A 36 0.09 36.35 -6.09
C ARG A 36 0.38 36.67 -4.62
N LYS A 37 -0.44 36.15 -3.71
CA LYS A 37 -0.30 36.36 -2.27
C LYS A 37 -0.19 35.05 -1.52
N TRP A 38 0.61 35.06 -0.46
CA TRP A 38 0.59 34.01 0.55
C TRP A 38 -0.58 34.23 1.52
N ARG A 39 -1.26 33.14 1.87
CA ARG A 39 -2.38 33.13 2.81
C ARG A 39 -2.23 31.98 3.79
N ASN A 40 -2.43 32.26 5.07
CA ASN A 40 -2.53 31.21 6.07
C ASN A 40 -3.82 30.41 5.81
N ARG A 41 -3.69 29.08 5.78
CA ARG A 41 -4.79 28.11 5.65
C ARG A 41 -4.69 27.10 6.77
N PHE A 42 -5.84 26.76 7.34
CA PHE A 42 -5.94 25.60 8.22
C PHE A 42 -6.07 24.35 7.37
N VAL A 43 -5.12 23.44 7.49
CA VAL A 43 -5.04 22.19 6.74
C VAL A 43 -5.52 21.06 7.63
N PHE A 44 -6.40 20.23 7.09
CA PHE A 44 -6.98 19.06 7.75
C PHE A 44 -6.84 17.85 6.83
N VAL A 45 -6.33 16.75 7.37
CA VAL A 45 -6.12 15.48 6.68
C VAL A 45 -6.99 14.41 7.37
N PRO A 46 -8.12 14.00 6.76
CA PRO A 46 -8.98 12.93 7.24
C PRO A 46 -8.30 11.56 7.05
N ASN A 47 -9.00 10.50 7.42
CA ASN A 47 -8.54 9.11 7.27
C ASN A 47 -8.37 8.64 5.82
N ASP A 48 -8.98 9.35 4.86
CA ASP A 48 -8.82 9.12 3.42
C ASP A 48 -7.57 9.83 2.84
N TYR A 49 -6.76 10.47 3.69
CA TYR A 49 -5.55 11.21 3.33
C TYR A 49 -5.75 12.37 2.34
N THR A 50 -6.99 12.76 2.07
CA THR A 50 -7.30 13.91 1.21
C THR A 50 -6.95 15.20 1.94
N ILE A 51 -6.13 16.07 1.33
CA ILE A 51 -5.74 17.32 1.98
C ILE A 51 -6.84 18.37 1.80
N ASN A 52 -7.47 18.80 2.89
CA ASN A 52 -8.49 19.84 2.89
C ASN A 52 -7.96 21.14 3.49
N LEU A 53 -8.06 22.25 2.73
CA LEU A 53 -7.59 23.57 3.14
C LEU A 53 -8.76 24.50 3.42
N TYR A 54 -8.89 24.91 4.68
CA TYR A 54 -9.89 25.83 5.18
C TYR A 54 -9.30 27.23 5.38
N GLU A 55 -10.17 28.23 5.42
CA GLU A 55 -9.78 29.61 5.70
C GLU A 55 -9.21 29.78 7.11
N SER A 56 -9.77 29.07 8.10
CA SER A 56 -9.28 29.03 9.48
C SER A 56 -9.78 27.76 10.18
N LYS A 57 -9.22 27.44 11.34
CA LYS A 57 -9.72 26.34 12.19
C LYS A 57 -11.20 26.52 12.56
N ALA A 58 -11.62 27.75 12.86
CA ALA A 58 -13.01 28.05 13.16
C ALA A 58 -13.97 27.78 11.98
N ALA A 59 -13.50 27.92 10.74
CA ALA A 59 -14.30 27.58 9.56
C ALA A 59 -14.52 26.07 9.44
N HIS A 60 -13.47 25.29 9.69
CA HIS A 60 -13.55 23.82 9.76
C HIS A 60 -14.49 23.37 10.88
N ASP A 61 -14.33 23.91 12.09
CA ASP A 61 -15.10 23.50 13.27
C ASP A 61 -16.60 23.82 13.13
N ARG A 62 -16.96 24.77 12.27
CA ARG A 62 -18.35 25.10 11.89
C ARG A 62 -18.90 24.25 10.74
N GLY A 63 -18.12 23.31 10.21
CA GLY A 63 -18.52 22.46 9.09
C GLY A 63 -18.64 23.21 7.76
N LEU A 64 -17.94 24.34 7.57
CA LEU A 64 -17.92 25.03 6.27
C LEU A 64 -17.15 24.20 5.24
N HIS A 65 -17.41 24.41 3.95
CA HIS A 65 -16.67 23.73 2.89
C HIS A 65 -15.19 24.17 2.81
N PRO A 66 -14.27 23.24 2.49
CA PRO A 66 -12.87 23.59 2.24
C PRO A 66 -12.76 24.51 1.02
N LYS A 67 -11.75 25.40 1.03
CA LYS A 67 -11.42 26.26 -0.11
C LYS A 67 -10.73 25.48 -1.21
N VAL A 68 -9.92 24.49 -0.84
CA VAL A 68 -9.19 23.63 -1.76
C VAL A 68 -9.15 22.22 -1.16
N THR A 69 -9.42 21.23 -2.00
CA THR A 69 -9.29 19.81 -1.70
C THR A 69 -8.27 19.22 -2.67
N ILE A 70 -7.27 18.51 -2.16
CA ILE A 70 -6.16 17.97 -2.96
C ILE A 70 -6.10 16.46 -2.72
N ASN A 71 -6.25 15.69 -3.79
CA ASN A 71 -5.87 14.28 -3.84
C ASN A 71 -4.40 14.21 -4.29
N CYS A 72 -3.57 13.47 -3.55
CA CYS A 72 -2.11 13.48 -3.73
C CYS A 72 -1.59 12.36 -4.63
N ALA A 73 -2.47 11.62 -5.33
CA ALA A 73 -2.04 10.56 -6.24
C ALA A 73 -1.15 11.12 -7.36
N GLY A 74 0.00 10.47 -7.58
CA GLY A 74 1.00 10.86 -8.59
C GLY A 74 1.84 12.10 -8.22
N TYR A 75 1.60 12.74 -7.07
CA TYR A 75 2.38 13.90 -6.65
C TYR A 75 3.74 13.50 -6.04
N LYS A 76 4.68 14.44 -6.04
CA LYS A 76 5.94 14.39 -5.28
C LYS A 76 6.00 15.58 -4.34
N ALA A 77 6.34 15.32 -3.07
CA ALA A 77 6.51 16.35 -2.04
C ALA A 77 7.98 16.78 -1.98
N LEU A 78 8.25 18.03 -2.35
CA LEU A 78 9.58 18.63 -2.44
C LEU A 78 9.78 19.66 -1.31
N THR A 79 11.02 19.79 -0.83
CA THR A 79 11.40 20.73 0.23
C THR A 79 12.31 21.86 -0.26
N SER A 80 12.71 21.83 -1.53
CA SER A 80 13.64 22.78 -2.15
C SER A 80 13.03 23.39 -3.42
N MET A 81 13.29 24.69 -3.61
CA MET A 81 12.91 25.38 -4.86
C MET A 81 13.86 25.00 -6.00
N GLU A 82 15.12 24.69 -5.70
CA GLU A 82 16.13 24.24 -6.66
C GLU A 82 15.70 22.93 -7.32
N GLU A 83 15.28 21.95 -6.52
CA GLU A 83 14.76 20.66 -7.00
C GLU A 83 13.52 20.85 -7.88
N TYR A 84 12.57 21.68 -7.42
CA TYR A 84 11.39 22.02 -8.21
C TYR A 84 11.76 22.66 -9.56
N MET A 85 12.72 23.59 -9.56
CA MET A 85 13.17 24.26 -10.79
C MET A 85 13.84 23.29 -11.76
N GLU A 86 14.57 22.29 -11.26
CA GLU A 86 15.15 21.24 -12.11
C GLU A 86 14.05 20.45 -12.85
N LEU A 87 13.02 20.01 -12.13
CA LEU A 87 11.87 19.30 -12.72
C LEU A 87 11.13 20.16 -13.75
N ILE A 88 10.90 21.43 -13.43
CA ILE A 88 10.23 22.38 -14.35
C ILE A 88 11.08 22.68 -15.58
N ASN A 89 12.41 22.75 -15.46
CA ASN A 89 13.28 22.95 -16.61
C ASN A 89 13.25 21.73 -17.56
N LYS A 90 13.13 20.52 -17.01
CA LYS A 90 12.91 19.28 -17.79
C LYS A 90 11.53 19.20 -18.45
N SER A 91 10.56 20.02 -18.03
CA SER A 91 9.22 20.00 -18.63
C SER A 91 9.14 20.60 -20.04
N LEU A 92 10.07 21.49 -20.42
CA LEU A 92 10.11 22.16 -21.73
C LEU A 92 11.49 22.04 -22.45
N PRO A 93 12.08 20.85 -22.66
CA PRO A 93 13.29 20.68 -23.47
C PRO A 93 13.19 21.32 -24.85
N GLY A 94 14.30 21.95 -25.28
CA GLY A 94 14.46 22.54 -26.61
C GLY A 94 13.88 23.93 -26.81
N VAL A 95 13.16 24.49 -25.83
CA VAL A 95 12.57 25.84 -25.96
C VAL A 95 13.64 26.92 -25.74
N LYS A 96 13.99 27.63 -26.81
CA LYS A 96 14.87 28.81 -26.75
C LYS A 96 14.06 30.04 -26.31
N ALA A 97 14.10 30.38 -25.03
CA ALA A 97 13.51 31.61 -24.49
C ALA A 97 14.50 32.33 -23.56
N LYS A 98 14.45 33.67 -23.54
CA LYS A 98 15.24 34.44 -22.56
C LYS A 98 14.82 34.05 -21.15
N VAL A 99 15.78 33.63 -20.34
CA VAL A 99 15.57 33.35 -18.91
C VAL A 99 15.27 34.68 -18.22
N GLY A 100 14.13 34.77 -17.54
CA GLY A 100 13.83 35.92 -16.68
C GLY A 100 14.68 35.91 -15.42
N SER A 101 14.99 37.09 -14.90
CA SER A 101 15.75 37.27 -13.67
C SER A 101 14.98 36.90 -12.39
N ASN A 102 13.65 36.74 -12.46
CA ASN A 102 12.79 36.55 -11.29
C ASN A 102 12.32 35.09 -11.20
N PRO A 103 12.37 34.47 -9.99
CA PRO A 103 11.83 33.15 -9.75
C PRO A 103 10.31 33.14 -9.92
N PHE A 104 9.75 31.96 -10.21
CA PHE A 104 8.31 31.73 -10.38
C PHE A 104 7.48 32.16 -9.18
N ILE A 105 8.04 31.89 -8.00
CA ILE A 105 7.45 32.10 -6.70
C ILE A 105 8.59 32.57 -5.81
N LYS A 106 8.37 33.68 -5.11
CA LYS A 106 9.25 34.11 -4.03
C LYS A 106 8.61 33.60 -2.75
N CYS A 107 9.20 32.57 -2.15
CA CYS A 107 8.78 32.10 -0.84
C CYS A 107 9.05 33.20 0.18
N GLU A 108 8.06 33.46 1.04
CA GLU A 108 8.19 34.44 2.13
C GLU A 108 9.14 33.92 3.22
N THR A 109 9.38 32.62 3.25
CA THR A 109 10.27 31.94 4.21
C THR A 109 11.33 31.10 3.49
N GLY A 110 12.38 30.71 4.23
CA GLY A 110 13.43 29.81 3.74
C GLY A 110 13.05 28.32 3.73
N PHE A 111 11.80 27.97 4.04
CA PHE A 111 11.34 26.60 4.24
C PHE A 111 10.12 26.28 3.35
N PRO A 112 10.31 26.07 2.04
CA PRO A 112 9.23 25.76 1.12
C PRO A 112 8.79 24.30 1.19
N LEU A 113 7.54 24.05 0.81
CA LEU A 113 6.95 22.73 0.63
C LEU A 113 6.16 22.75 -0.67
N ILE A 114 6.49 21.88 -1.62
CA ILE A 114 5.91 21.93 -2.96
C ILE A 114 5.36 20.56 -3.32
N LEU A 115 4.08 20.50 -3.70
CA LEU A 115 3.50 19.32 -4.33
C LEU A 115 3.59 19.49 -5.84
N TRP A 116 4.44 18.68 -6.47
CA TRP A 116 4.64 18.63 -7.92
C TRP A 116 3.93 17.41 -8.52
N HIS A 117 3.29 17.56 -9.68
CA HIS A 117 2.68 16.46 -10.43
C HIS A 117 3.08 16.60 -11.90
N PRO A 118 3.35 15.51 -12.65
CA PRO A 118 3.76 15.62 -14.05
C PRO A 118 2.72 16.27 -14.96
N TYR A 119 1.44 16.18 -14.61
CA TYR A 119 0.31 16.63 -15.44
C TYR A 119 -0.64 17.63 -14.77
N ALA A 120 -0.64 17.72 -13.43
CA ALA A 120 -1.70 18.38 -12.68
C ALA A 120 -1.16 19.66 -12.02
N ARG A 121 -2.05 20.50 -11.51
CA ARG A 121 -1.67 21.74 -10.84
C ARG A 121 -0.69 21.49 -9.69
N HIS A 122 0.38 22.26 -9.64
CA HIS A 122 1.31 22.25 -8.52
C HIS A 122 0.78 23.08 -7.35
N HIS A 123 1.09 22.66 -6.12
CA HIS A 123 0.72 23.41 -4.92
C HIS A 123 1.97 23.85 -4.17
N TYR A 124 1.95 25.09 -3.69
CA TYR A 124 3.10 25.71 -3.04
C TYR A 124 2.73 26.17 -1.65
N PHE A 125 3.50 25.69 -0.69
CA PHE A 125 3.37 25.98 0.72
C PHE A 125 4.69 26.48 1.28
N CYS A 126 4.63 27.17 2.42
CA CYS A 126 5.82 27.48 3.22
C CYS A 126 5.48 27.54 4.71
N VAL A 127 6.52 27.37 5.53
CA VAL A 127 6.44 27.35 7.00
C VAL A 127 7.54 28.22 7.60
N MET A 128 7.48 28.49 8.91
CA MET A 128 8.38 29.45 9.55
C MET A 128 9.68 28.81 10.05
N THR A 129 9.70 27.50 10.26
CA THR A 129 10.84 26.79 10.82
C THR A 129 11.16 25.49 10.07
N GLU A 130 12.42 25.06 10.12
CA GLU A 130 12.86 23.78 9.58
C GLU A 130 12.13 22.59 10.23
N LYS A 131 11.86 22.66 11.54
CA LYS A 131 11.14 21.61 12.28
C LYS A 131 9.71 21.44 11.77
N GLU A 132 9.02 22.55 11.49
CA GLU A 132 7.70 22.51 10.85
C GLU A 132 7.78 21.97 9.42
N GLN A 133 8.86 22.31 8.69
CA GLN A 133 9.05 21.85 7.31
C GLN A 133 9.20 20.33 7.27
N LYS A 134 10.08 19.76 8.11
CA LYS A 134 10.27 18.31 8.24
C LYS A 134 8.96 17.62 8.61
N LYS A 135 8.23 18.16 9.58
CA LYS A 135 6.93 17.62 10.02
C LYS A 135 5.90 17.60 8.89
N TRP A 136 5.72 18.73 8.21
CA TRP A 136 4.74 18.82 7.12
C TRP A 136 5.18 18.07 5.87
N HIS A 137 6.47 18.01 5.58
CA HIS A 137 7.00 17.18 4.50
C HIS A 137 6.64 15.71 4.71
N ALA A 138 6.87 15.17 5.91
CA ALA A 138 6.46 13.81 6.27
C ALA A 138 4.94 13.59 6.12
N VAL A 139 4.11 14.55 6.57
CA VAL A 139 2.64 14.49 6.37
C VAL A 139 2.27 14.46 4.88
N LEU A 140 2.92 15.30 4.05
CA LEU A 140 2.66 15.33 2.62
C LEU A 140 3.12 14.04 1.92
N GLN A 141 4.26 13.49 2.31
CA GLN A 141 4.74 12.19 1.84
C GLN A 141 3.77 11.07 2.21
N ASP A 142 3.22 11.09 3.43
CA ASP A 142 2.19 10.14 3.85
C ASP A 142 0.92 10.25 3.00
N CYS A 143 0.46 11.48 2.73
CA CYS A 143 -0.70 11.71 1.86
C CYS A 143 -0.47 11.20 0.43
N VAL A 144 0.73 11.42 -0.12
CA VAL A 144 1.13 10.91 -1.44
C VAL A 144 1.14 9.39 -1.44
N ARG A 145 1.79 8.76 -0.45
CA ARG A 145 1.92 7.31 -0.36
C ARG A 145 0.56 6.63 -0.29
N ASP A 146 -0.34 7.16 0.53
CA ASP A 146 -1.68 6.59 0.70
C ASP A 146 -2.53 6.81 -0.55
N SER A 147 -2.54 8.03 -1.10
CA SER A 147 -3.26 8.33 -2.35
C SER A 147 -2.74 7.50 -3.53
N ASN A 148 -1.45 7.18 -3.56
CA ASN A 148 -0.87 6.32 -4.59
C ASN A 148 -1.39 4.88 -4.49
N ASN A 149 -1.71 4.41 -3.28
CA ASN A 149 -2.27 3.08 -3.02
C ASN A 149 -3.80 3.02 -3.22
N GLY A 150 -4.30 3.65 -4.28
CA GLY A 150 -5.74 3.77 -4.56
C GLY A 150 -6.41 2.52 -5.15
N LEU A 151 -5.67 1.41 -5.23
CA LEU A 151 -6.17 0.13 -5.75
C LEU A 151 -6.41 -0.85 -4.59
N PRO A 152 -7.65 -1.31 -4.37
CA PRO A 152 -7.96 -2.22 -3.26
C PRO A 152 -7.36 -3.61 -3.50
N GLU A 153 -6.50 -4.07 -2.58
CA GLU A 153 -5.85 -5.39 -2.63
C GLU A 153 -6.82 -6.54 -2.34
N ASN A 154 -7.90 -6.28 -1.60
CA ASN A 154 -8.94 -7.27 -1.27
C ASN A 154 -9.89 -7.57 -2.45
N CYS A 155 -9.84 -6.78 -3.53
CA CYS A 155 -10.69 -6.97 -4.69
C CYS A 155 -10.07 -7.98 -5.66
N THR A 156 -10.48 -9.24 -5.55
CA THR A 156 -9.89 -10.38 -6.26
C THR A 156 -10.20 -10.47 -7.76
N VAL A 157 -11.07 -9.61 -8.30
CA VAL A 157 -11.50 -9.68 -9.73
C VAL A 157 -11.30 -8.35 -10.47
N LYS A 158 -11.77 -7.20 -9.94
CA LYS A 158 -11.68 -5.91 -10.67
C LYS A 158 -10.26 -5.35 -10.73
N THR A 159 -9.58 -5.27 -9.59
CA THR A 159 -8.18 -4.81 -9.52
C THR A 159 -7.24 -5.65 -10.41
N PRO A 160 -7.34 -7.00 -10.47
CA PRO A 160 -6.58 -7.81 -11.42
C PRO A 160 -6.82 -7.43 -12.86
N ALA A 161 -8.08 -7.47 -13.26
CA ALA A 161 -8.47 -7.23 -14.63
C ALA A 161 -7.98 -5.85 -15.08
N PHE A 162 -8.09 -4.85 -14.20
CA PHE A 162 -7.65 -3.49 -14.48
C PHE A 162 -6.12 -3.38 -14.62
N THR A 163 -5.36 -3.83 -13.62
CA THR A 163 -3.89 -3.70 -13.63
C THR A 163 -3.25 -4.51 -14.75
N ASP A 164 -3.75 -5.72 -15.03
CA ASP A 164 -3.26 -6.51 -16.16
C ASP A 164 -3.64 -5.90 -17.51
N ALA A 165 -4.84 -5.31 -17.65
CA ALA A 165 -5.22 -4.61 -18.88
C ALA A 165 -4.32 -3.39 -19.15
N VAL A 166 -4.02 -2.58 -18.13
CA VAL A 166 -3.08 -1.44 -18.26
C VAL A 166 -1.69 -1.92 -18.66
N ARG A 167 -1.20 -2.99 -18.02
CA ARG A 167 0.11 -3.57 -18.32
C ARG A 167 0.18 -4.11 -19.75
N LEU A 168 -0.80 -4.90 -20.19
CA LEU A 168 -0.88 -5.43 -21.55
C LEU A 168 -0.96 -4.30 -22.58
N HIS A 169 -1.69 -3.23 -22.29
CA HIS A 169 -1.75 -2.05 -23.14
C HIS A 169 -0.38 -1.38 -23.33
N ARG A 170 0.39 -1.23 -22.24
CA ARG A 170 1.75 -0.66 -22.29
C ARG A 170 2.73 -1.59 -23.02
N GLN A 171 2.66 -2.90 -22.77
CA GLN A 171 3.48 -3.90 -23.46
C GLN A 171 3.25 -3.91 -24.98
N ALA A 172 2.01 -3.74 -25.43
CA ALA A 172 1.68 -3.61 -26.86
C ALA A 172 2.36 -2.41 -27.53
N ARG A 173 2.82 -1.42 -26.75
CA ARG A 173 3.58 -0.24 -27.20
C ARG A 173 5.09 -0.37 -26.95
N GLY A 174 5.56 -1.56 -26.60
CA GLY A 174 6.96 -1.82 -26.30
C GLY A 174 7.43 -1.31 -24.94
N GLN A 175 6.51 -0.88 -24.07
CA GLN A 175 6.83 -0.43 -22.72
C GLN A 175 6.66 -1.58 -21.74
N TYR A 176 7.78 -2.12 -21.26
CA TYR A 176 7.82 -3.19 -20.26
C TYR A 176 8.27 -2.63 -18.91
N GLY A 177 8.02 -3.37 -17.83
CA GLY A 177 8.49 -3.04 -16.49
C GLY A 177 7.48 -2.26 -15.64
N THR A 178 7.96 -1.83 -14.47
CA THR A 178 7.21 -1.02 -13.51
C THR A 178 6.89 0.36 -14.09
N TRP A 179 5.90 1.04 -13.52
CA TRP A 179 5.46 2.35 -13.99
C TRP A 179 5.13 3.26 -12.82
N ASP A 180 5.87 4.36 -12.69
CA ASP A 180 5.67 5.32 -11.59
C ASP A 180 4.25 5.90 -11.54
N MET A 181 3.58 6.00 -12.68
CA MET A 181 2.22 6.56 -12.77
C MET A 181 1.11 5.51 -12.62
N MET A 182 1.47 4.29 -12.21
CA MET A 182 0.56 3.23 -11.76
C MET A 182 0.04 3.50 -10.34
N CYS A 183 -0.40 4.73 -10.09
CA CYS A 183 -0.76 5.24 -8.78
C CYS A 183 -2.09 6.00 -8.80
N GLY A 184 -2.86 5.87 -7.72
CA GLY A 184 -4.21 6.43 -7.60
C GLY A 184 -5.33 5.42 -7.85
N THR A 185 -6.54 5.94 -8.03
CA THR A 185 -7.73 5.17 -8.40
C THR A 185 -7.71 4.79 -9.89
N PRO A 186 -8.48 3.78 -10.33
CA PRO A 186 -8.47 3.36 -11.74
C PRO A 186 -8.70 4.49 -12.76
N PRO A 187 -9.62 5.45 -12.57
CA PRO A 187 -9.76 6.60 -13.47
C PRO A 187 -8.53 7.50 -13.55
N GLN A 188 -7.83 7.72 -12.43
CA GLN A 188 -6.60 8.51 -12.37
C GLN A 188 -5.46 7.82 -13.12
N ILE A 189 -5.34 6.50 -12.97
CA ILE A 189 -4.35 5.68 -13.68
C ILE A 189 -4.62 5.71 -15.19
N LEU A 190 -5.87 5.58 -15.62
CA LEU A 190 -6.25 5.73 -17.03
C LEU A 190 -5.94 7.14 -17.55
N ALA A 191 -6.20 8.18 -16.74
CA ALA A 191 -5.85 9.54 -17.11
C ALA A 191 -4.33 9.71 -17.29
N ASN A 192 -3.53 9.12 -16.41
CA ASN A 192 -2.07 9.10 -16.54
C ASN A 192 -1.63 8.39 -17.83
N LEU A 193 -2.27 7.28 -18.20
CA LEU A 193 -1.95 6.51 -19.41
C LEU A 193 -2.25 7.32 -20.69
N VAL A 194 -3.39 8.02 -20.69
CA VAL A 194 -3.76 8.94 -21.80
C VAL A 194 -2.79 10.11 -21.85
N MET A 195 -2.45 10.71 -20.71
CA MET A 195 -1.50 11.83 -20.66
C MET A 195 -0.09 11.42 -21.10
N GLU A 196 0.41 10.24 -20.73
CA GLU A 196 1.71 9.74 -21.18
C GLU A 196 1.80 9.72 -22.71
N SER A 197 0.70 9.40 -23.38
CA SER A 197 0.60 9.36 -24.85
C SER A 197 0.40 10.76 -25.47
N LEU A 198 -0.52 11.54 -24.91
CA LEU A 198 -1.03 12.77 -25.51
C LEU A 198 -0.18 14.01 -25.18
N HIS A 199 0.45 14.02 -24.00
CA HIS A 199 1.17 15.17 -23.47
C HIS A 199 2.34 15.61 -24.37
N PRO A 200 3.19 14.73 -24.93
CA PRO A 200 4.24 15.14 -25.87
C PRO A 200 3.71 15.86 -27.12
N ASP A 201 2.61 15.38 -27.70
CA ASP A 201 2.03 15.94 -28.93
C ASP A 201 1.39 17.30 -28.67
N ILE A 202 0.59 17.42 -27.60
CA ILE A 202 0.03 18.71 -27.15
C ILE A 202 1.15 19.70 -26.88
N ARG A 203 2.22 19.25 -26.23
CA ARG A 203 3.36 20.08 -25.90
C ARG A 203 4.04 20.63 -27.15
N ASN A 204 4.33 19.78 -28.12
CA ASN A 204 4.94 20.18 -29.39
C ASN A 204 4.07 21.15 -30.19
N MET A 205 2.74 21.01 -30.10
CA MET A 205 1.80 21.89 -30.78
C MET A 205 1.63 23.26 -30.10
N ILE A 206 1.54 23.29 -28.76
CA ILE A 206 1.16 24.49 -28.00
C ILE A 206 2.37 25.32 -27.56
N VAL A 207 3.44 24.67 -27.08
CA VAL A 207 4.58 25.37 -26.47
C VAL A 207 5.24 26.40 -27.40
N PRO A 208 5.42 26.15 -28.71
CA PRO A 208 5.95 27.16 -29.63
C PRO A 208 5.10 28.43 -29.72
N ARG A 209 3.80 28.33 -29.43
CA ARG A 209 2.82 29.44 -29.48
C ARG A 209 2.74 30.23 -28.17
N LEU A 210 3.36 29.73 -27.09
CA LEU A 210 3.37 30.41 -25.80
C LEU A 210 4.24 31.67 -25.84
N LYS A 211 3.67 32.79 -25.40
CA LYS A 211 4.37 34.09 -25.34
C LYS A 211 5.01 34.32 -23.97
N GLY A 212 6.08 35.11 -23.94
CA GLY A 212 6.77 35.52 -22.72
C GLY A 212 8.16 34.88 -22.52
N LYS A 213 8.78 35.24 -21.40
CA LYS A 213 10.06 34.65 -20.92
C LYS A 213 9.87 33.18 -20.54
N MET A 214 10.97 32.45 -20.37
CA MET A 214 10.94 31.01 -20.08
C MET A 214 10.00 30.65 -18.92
N GLN A 215 10.09 31.37 -17.80
CA GLN A 215 9.23 31.10 -16.63
C GLN A 215 7.74 31.33 -16.92
N GLN A 216 7.41 32.37 -17.69
CA GLN A 216 6.01 32.63 -18.05
C GLN A 216 5.46 31.51 -18.95
N ARG A 217 6.28 31.01 -19.88
CA ARG A 217 5.90 29.89 -20.76
C ARG A 217 5.71 28.61 -19.97
N GLN A 218 6.63 28.27 -19.07
CA GLN A 218 6.51 27.13 -18.17
C GLN A 218 5.26 27.24 -17.29
N LYS A 219 4.96 28.42 -16.72
CA LYS A 219 3.73 28.63 -15.93
C LYS A 219 2.47 28.39 -16.77
N ASN A 220 2.41 29.01 -17.95
CA ASN A 220 1.28 28.83 -18.85
C ASN A 220 1.13 27.37 -19.29
N TRP A 221 2.26 26.68 -19.53
CA TRP A 221 2.27 25.26 -19.86
C TRP A 221 1.70 24.41 -18.72
N MET A 222 2.06 24.67 -17.46
CA MET A 222 1.49 23.93 -16.32
C MET A 222 -0.02 24.13 -16.18
N LEU A 223 -0.53 25.35 -16.41
CA LEU A 223 -1.98 25.61 -16.38
C LEU A 223 -2.72 24.87 -17.51
N ILE A 224 -2.11 24.80 -18.69
CA ILE A 224 -2.67 24.08 -19.83
C ILE A 224 -2.64 22.57 -19.56
N SER A 225 -1.52 22.05 -19.06
CA SER A 225 -1.39 20.62 -18.70
C SER A 225 -2.43 20.22 -17.66
N ASP A 226 -2.63 21.02 -16.60
CA ASP A 226 -3.65 20.78 -15.58
C ASP A 226 -5.07 20.78 -16.15
N ALA A 227 -5.40 21.73 -17.03
CA ALA A 227 -6.71 21.78 -17.67
C ALA A 227 -6.97 20.55 -18.55
N VAL A 228 -5.97 20.12 -19.32
CA VAL A 228 -6.05 18.89 -20.12
C VAL A 228 -6.19 17.67 -19.22
N TYR A 229 -5.38 17.55 -18.15
CA TYR A 229 -5.45 16.44 -17.21
C TYR A 229 -6.83 16.33 -16.57
N LYS A 230 -7.42 17.44 -16.12
CA LYS A 230 -8.79 17.46 -15.57
C LYS A 230 -9.85 17.02 -16.57
N GLN A 231 -9.72 17.44 -17.82
CA GLN A 231 -10.64 17.01 -18.89
C GLN A 231 -10.50 15.52 -19.18
N VAL A 232 -9.27 15.02 -19.28
CA VAL A 232 -8.99 13.60 -19.47
C VAL A 232 -9.53 12.79 -18.28
N LEU A 233 -9.26 13.21 -17.05
CA LEU A 233 -9.75 12.56 -15.84
C LEU A 233 -11.28 12.49 -15.81
N PHE A 234 -11.96 13.60 -16.13
CA PHE A 234 -13.43 13.60 -16.22
C PHE A 234 -13.95 12.57 -17.24
N GLN A 235 -13.31 12.46 -18.40
CA GLN A 235 -13.69 11.48 -19.42
C GLN A 235 -13.37 10.04 -18.99
N THR A 236 -12.18 9.79 -18.43
CA THR A 236 -11.80 8.45 -17.98
C THR A 236 -12.64 7.96 -16.82
N THR A 237 -13.08 8.85 -15.91
CA THR A 237 -14.04 8.51 -14.85
C THR A 237 -15.34 7.98 -15.43
N GLY A 238 -16.01 8.75 -16.30
CA GLY A 238 -17.29 8.32 -16.86
C GLY A 238 -17.19 7.05 -17.72
N GLN A 239 -16.12 6.90 -18.51
CA GLN A 239 -15.90 5.70 -19.32
C GLN A 239 -15.59 4.47 -18.47
N TYR A 240 -14.81 4.63 -17.39
CA TYR A 240 -14.49 3.54 -16.47
C TYR A 240 -15.73 3.07 -15.71
N GLU A 241 -16.54 4.00 -15.19
CA GLU A 241 -17.79 3.68 -14.50
C GLU A 241 -18.74 2.89 -15.40
N ALA A 242 -18.96 3.36 -16.63
CA ALA A 242 -19.79 2.65 -17.61
C ALA A 242 -19.25 1.26 -17.96
N LEU A 243 -17.93 1.11 -18.07
CA LEU A 243 -17.29 -0.18 -18.33
C LEU A 243 -17.48 -1.15 -17.14
N VAL A 244 -17.30 -0.67 -15.91
CA VAL A 244 -17.50 -1.48 -14.71
C VAL A 244 -18.95 -1.95 -14.61
N GLU A 245 -19.91 -1.08 -14.88
CA GLU A 245 -21.33 -1.42 -14.90
C GLU A 245 -21.63 -2.51 -15.96
N ALA A 246 -21.12 -2.36 -17.17
CA ALA A 246 -21.27 -3.35 -18.24
C ALA A 246 -20.64 -4.71 -17.88
N CYS A 247 -19.49 -4.72 -17.22
CA CYS A 247 -18.82 -5.94 -16.76
C CYS A 247 -19.59 -6.62 -15.63
N GLU A 248 -20.07 -5.87 -14.64
CA GLU A 248 -20.87 -6.42 -13.53
C GLU A 248 -22.21 -7.00 -14.01
N ALA A 249 -22.83 -6.40 -15.03
CA ALA A 249 -24.04 -6.95 -15.66
C ALA A 249 -23.81 -8.35 -16.27
N GLN A 250 -22.59 -8.66 -16.71
CA GLN A 250 -22.23 -9.96 -17.28
C GLN A 250 -21.69 -10.97 -16.24
N ARG A 251 -21.48 -10.55 -15.01
CA ARG A 251 -20.84 -11.37 -13.97
C ARG A 251 -21.63 -12.64 -13.65
N GLY A 252 -22.94 -12.52 -13.40
CA GLY A 252 -23.79 -13.67 -13.08
C GLY A 252 -23.75 -14.78 -14.14
N PRO A 253 -24.01 -14.45 -15.43
CA PRO A 253 -23.89 -15.42 -16.52
C PRO A 253 -22.48 -16.04 -16.66
N LEU A 254 -21.42 -15.25 -16.48
CA LEU A 254 -20.04 -15.76 -16.56
C LEU A 254 -19.70 -16.68 -15.39
N ASP A 255 -20.12 -16.35 -14.17
CA ASP A 255 -19.91 -17.19 -12.98
C ASP A 255 -20.63 -18.54 -13.09
N ALA A 256 -21.86 -18.54 -13.63
CA ALA A 256 -22.62 -19.77 -13.86
C ALA A 256 -21.92 -20.68 -14.87
N ARG A 257 -21.43 -20.12 -15.98
CA ARG A 257 -20.67 -20.85 -16.99
C ARG A 257 -19.34 -21.36 -16.46
N LEU A 258 -18.58 -20.51 -15.76
CA LEU A 258 -17.30 -20.87 -15.15
C LEU A 258 -17.45 -22.07 -14.19
N ARG A 259 -18.50 -22.09 -13.36
CA ARG A 259 -18.77 -23.22 -12.45
C ARG A 259 -19.21 -24.49 -13.17
N THR A 260 -20.00 -24.35 -14.23
CA THR A 260 -20.54 -25.49 -14.98
C THR A 260 -19.46 -26.17 -15.82
N ASP A 261 -18.61 -25.38 -16.47
CA ASP A 261 -17.61 -25.84 -17.44
C ASP A 261 -16.18 -25.85 -16.87
N MET A 262 -16.02 -25.85 -15.54
CA MET A 262 -14.72 -25.67 -14.86
C MET A 262 -13.68 -26.71 -15.32
N ASP A 263 -14.06 -27.98 -15.35
CA ASP A 263 -13.13 -29.07 -15.70
C ASP A 263 -12.75 -29.02 -17.18
N GLN A 264 -13.70 -28.70 -18.07
CA GLN A 264 -13.44 -28.51 -19.50
C GLN A 264 -12.54 -27.29 -19.74
N LEU A 265 -12.74 -26.20 -19.00
CA LEU A 265 -11.91 -24.99 -19.05
C LEU A 265 -10.48 -25.29 -18.61
N ILE A 266 -10.31 -25.99 -17.49
CA ILE A 266 -8.98 -26.41 -16.99
C ILE A 266 -8.29 -27.31 -18.02
N THR A 267 -9.02 -28.29 -18.57
CA THR A 267 -8.48 -29.23 -19.57
C THR A 267 -8.05 -28.49 -20.85
N SER A 268 -8.88 -27.57 -21.34
CA SER A 268 -8.57 -26.74 -22.51
C SER A 268 -7.38 -25.81 -22.24
N LYS A 269 -7.34 -25.18 -21.06
CA LYS A 269 -6.21 -24.35 -20.63
C LYS A 269 -4.93 -25.17 -20.58
N GLU A 270 -4.94 -26.36 -20.01
CA GLU A 270 -3.75 -27.21 -19.91
C GLU A 270 -3.28 -27.69 -21.28
N HIS A 271 -4.20 -28.07 -22.18
CA HIS A 271 -3.87 -28.46 -23.55
C HIS A 271 -3.11 -27.35 -24.28
N VAL A 272 -3.64 -26.13 -24.28
CA VAL A 272 -3.02 -24.98 -24.94
C VAL A 272 -1.72 -24.57 -24.24
N SER A 273 -1.69 -24.60 -22.90
CA SER A 273 -0.49 -24.31 -22.11
C SER A 273 0.64 -25.28 -22.43
N SER A 274 0.36 -26.58 -22.58
CA SER A 274 1.35 -27.59 -22.94
C SER A 274 2.01 -27.29 -24.30
N LYS A 275 1.21 -26.87 -25.29
CA LYS A 275 1.71 -26.47 -26.61
C LYS A 275 2.53 -25.17 -26.54
N LEU A 276 2.09 -24.20 -25.75
CA LEU A 276 2.85 -22.96 -25.50
C LEU A 276 4.18 -23.24 -24.80
N ARG A 277 4.21 -24.12 -23.78
CA ARG A 277 5.45 -24.53 -23.09
C ARG A 277 6.47 -25.10 -24.07
N ALA A 278 6.07 -25.95 -25.00
CA ALA A 278 6.97 -26.52 -26.00
C ALA A 278 7.67 -25.45 -26.86
N LEU A 279 6.98 -24.33 -27.14
CA LEU A 279 7.56 -23.19 -27.88
C LEU A 279 8.43 -22.29 -26.99
N VAL A 280 7.95 -21.98 -25.79
CA VAL A 280 8.48 -20.89 -24.95
C VAL A 280 9.59 -21.37 -24.03
N LEU A 281 9.45 -22.54 -23.42
CA LEU A 281 10.32 -23.02 -22.35
C LEU A 281 11.79 -23.14 -22.75
N PRO A 282 12.16 -23.69 -23.93
CA PRO A 282 13.56 -23.78 -24.33
C PRO A 282 14.25 -22.40 -24.41
N LYS A 283 13.52 -21.39 -24.89
CA LYS A 283 14.02 -20.01 -24.99
C LYS A 283 14.06 -19.32 -23.62
N ALA A 284 13.02 -19.53 -22.81
CA ALA A 284 12.92 -18.97 -21.47
C ALA A 284 14.03 -19.52 -20.55
N GLU A 285 14.30 -20.82 -20.60
CA GLU A 285 15.39 -21.46 -19.83
C GLU A 285 16.77 -20.93 -20.22
N GLN A 286 17.00 -20.65 -21.51
CA GLN A 286 18.24 -20.02 -21.96
C GLN A 286 18.40 -18.62 -21.35
N ILE A 287 17.36 -17.78 -21.42
CA ILE A 287 17.37 -16.44 -20.82
C ILE A 287 17.57 -16.53 -19.30
N LEU A 288 16.89 -17.47 -18.65
CA LEU A 288 17.00 -17.72 -17.21
C LEU A 288 18.44 -18.02 -16.81
N ARG A 289 19.10 -18.96 -17.49
CA ARG A 289 20.48 -19.37 -17.18
C ARG A 289 21.51 -18.28 -17.47
N THR A 290 21.38 -17.57 -18.58
CA THR A 290 22.41 -16.63 -19.03
C THR A 290 22.24 -15.25 -18.40
N ASN A 291 21.00 -14.76 -18.29
CA ASN A 291 20.72 -13.35 -18.00
C ASN A 291 20.09 -13.11 -16.62
N ILE A 292 19.54 -14.14 -15.97
CA ILE A 292 18.77 -13.96 -14.73
C ILE A 292 19.48 -14.61 -13.55
N GLN A 293 19.71 -15.93 -13.58
CA GLN A 293 20.32 -16.70 -12.48
C GLN A 293 21.59 -16.06 -11.91
N PRO A 294 22.53 -15.50 -12.71
CA PRO A 294 23.73 -14.86 -12.16
C PRO A 294 23.46 -13.61 -11.30
N TYR A 295 22.28 -12.99 -11.43
CA TYR A 295 21.96 -11.71 -10.80
C TYR A 295 20.86 -11.79 -9.75
N ILE A 296 20.07 -12.88 -9.69
CA ILE A 296 18.96 -13.02 -8.71
C ILE A 296 19.42 -12.67 -7.30
N ASN A 297 20.56 -13.24 -6.86
CA ASN A 297 21.06 -13.01 -5.50
C ASN A 297 21.50 -11.56 -5.27
N SER A 298 22.07 -10.89 -6.28
CA SER A 298 22.46 -9.48 -6.17
C SER A 298 21.24 -8.56 -6.13
N ILE A 299 20.20 -8.84 -6.92
CA ILE A 299 18.93 -8.10 -6.88
C ILE A 299 18.28 -8.29 -5.50
N LEU A 300 18.23 -9.53 -5.05
CA LEU A 300 17.63 -9.89 -3.77
C LEU A 300 18.35 -9.20 -2.60
N GLU A 301 19.68 -9.20 -2.56
CA GLU A 301 20.44 -8.54 -1.50
C GLU A 301 20.20 -7.02 -1.49
N ALA A 302 20.18 -6.38 -2.66
CA ALA A 302 19.91 -4.95 -2.79
C ALA A 302 18.51 -4.58 -2.26
N LEU A 303 17.52 -5.44 -2.44
CA LEU A 303 16.17 -5.28 -1.88
C LEU A 303 16.14 -5.59 -0.37
N MET A 304 16.82 -6.66 0.06
CA MET A 304 16.76 -7.21 1.40
C MET A 304 17.35 -6.28 2.45
N ASP A 305 18.51 -5.70 2.17
CA ASP A 305 19.28 -4.91 3.12
C ASP A 305 18.51 -3.65 3.63
N PRO A 306 18.14 -2.69 2.77
CA PRO A 306 17.42 -1.48 3.20
C PRO A 306 16.02 -1.81 3.76
N THR A 307 15.32 -2.78 3.17
CA THR A 307 14.00 -3.21 3.65
C THR A 307 14.10 -3.79 5.06
N SER A 308 15.05 -4.68 5.31
CA SER A 308 15.18 -5.33 6.62
C SER A 308 15.62 -4.36 7.71
N ARG A 309 16.47 -3.36 7.37
CA ARG A 309 16.76 -2.24 8.27
C ARG A 309 15.51 -1.45 8.64
N GLY A 310 14.64 -1.15 7.66
CA GLY A 310 13.39 -0.43 7.93
C GLY A 310 12.45 -1.19 8.86
N PHE A 311 12.27 -2.50 8.66
CA PHE A 311 11.45 -3.34 9.56
C PHE A 311 12.09 -3.52 10.96
N ALA A 312 13.42 -3.51 11.06
CA ALA A 312 14.09 -3.48 12.36
C ALA A 312 13.84 -2.15 13.08
N GLU A 313 13.91 -1.03 12.36
CA GLU A 313 13.61 0.30 12.93
C GLU A 313 12.14 0.41 13.37
N VAL A 314 11.17 -0.18 12.64
CA VAL A 314 9.77 -0.28 13.08
C VAL A 314 9.66 -0.98 14.44
N ARG A 315 10.35 -2.11 14.60
CA ARG A 315 10.40 -2.86 15.86
C ARG A 315 10.96 -2.01 16.99
N ASP A 316 12.03 -1.27 16.72
CA ASP A 316 12.73 -0.45 17.71
C ASP A 316 11.93 0.80 18.09
N VAL A 317 11.26 1.46 17.12
CA VAL A 317 10.32 2.55 17.40
C VAL A 317 9.20 2.05 18.31
N PHE A 318 8.56 0.93 17.97
CA PHE A 318 7.52 0.34 18.81
C PHE A 318 8.04 0.05 20.23
N PHE A 319 9.21 -0.57 20.34
CA PHE A 319 9.83 -0.87 21.63
C PHE A 319 10.10 0.39 22.46
N ARG A 320 10.68 1.44 21.87
CA ARG A 320 10.99 2.70 22.55
C ARG A 320 9.73 3.38 23.09
N GLU A 321 8.66 3.43 22.29
CA GLU A 321 7.38 4.01 22.70
C GLU A 321 6.76 3.25 23.88
N MET A 322 6.80 1.91 23.82
CA MET A 322 6.31 1.07 24.90
C MET A 322 7.10 1.25 26.21
N VAL A 323 8.41 1.43 26.13
CA VAL A 323 9.26 1.75 27.29
C VAL A 323 8.92 3.14 27.86
N GLU A 324 8.67 4.13 27.00
CA GLU A 324 8.27 5.48 27.44
C GLU A 324 6.93 5.44 28.20
N ILE A 325 5.94 4.70 27.68
CA ILE A 325 4.65 4.50 28.34
C ILE A 325 4.83 3.84 29.71
N SER A 326 5.67 2.80 29.79
CA SER A 326 5.94 2.08 31.04
C SER A 326 6.60 2.98 32.09
N LYS A 327 7.58 3.81 31.69
CA LYS A 327 8.24 4.80 32.57
C LYS A 327 7.25 5.86 33.06
N ASN A 328 6.39 6.36 32.19
CA ASN A 328 5.38 7.35 32.55
C ASN A 328 4.34 6.81 33.55
N SER A 329 4.03 5.51 33.48
CA SER A 329 3.18 4.84 34.46
C SER A 329 3.84 4.70 35.84
N LEU A 330 5.16 4.51 35.92
CA LEU A 330 5.90 4.41 37.18
C LEU A 330 6.04 5.76 37.90
N ASN A 331 6.06 6.86 37.15
CA ASN A 331 6.26 8.22 37.67
C ASN A 331 4.96 8.88 38.23
N GLY A 332 4.01 8.09 38.72
CA GLY A 332 2.79 8.60 39.39
C GLY A 332 1.72 9.16 38.45
N GLY A 333 1.77 8.81 37.16
CA GLY A 333 0.65 9.06 36.24
C GLY A 333 -0.45 8.04 36.45
N GLY A 334 -1.49 8.36 37.21
CA GLY A 334 -2.64 7.47 37.42
C GLY A 334 -3.33 7.02 36.12
N LYS A 335 -4.41 6.24 36.25
CA LYS A 335 -5.18 5.62 35.16
C LYS A 335 -5.47 6.57 33.96
N GLU A 336 -5.81 7.82 34.22
CA GLU A 336 -6.08 8.83 33.19
C GLU A 336 -4.90 9.06 32.24
N LYS A 337 -3.65 9.16 32.76
CA LYS A 337 -2.45 9.31 31.92
C LYS A 337 -2.16 8.05 31.10
N MET A 338 -2.57 6.89 31.58
CA MET A 338 -2.45 5.63 30.83
C MET A 338 -3.40 5.64 29.62
N GLY A 339 -4.64 6.13 29.80
CA GLY A 339 -5.58 6.33 28.70
C GLY A 339 -5.03 7.28 27.63
N GLU A 340 -4.48 8.42 28.03
CA GLU A 340 -3.83 9.37 27.11
C GLU A 340 -2.63 8.76 26.36
N ASN A 341 -1.78 8.00 27.08
CA ASN A 341 -0.64 7.32 26.50
C ASN A 341 -1.05 6.23 25.49
N MET A 342 -2.11 5.47 25.79
CA MET A 342 -2.66 4.49 24.87
C MET A 342 -3.29 5.14 23.65
N GLU A 343 -4.01 6.27 23.80
CA GLU A 343 -4.53 7.02 22.66
C GLU A 343 -3.38 7.51 21.76
N ARG A 344 -2.27 7.96 22.33
CA ARG A 344 -1.06 8.34 21.57
C ARG A 344 -0.43 7.13 20.87
N LEU A 345 -0.29 6.00 21.56
CA LEU A 345 0.25 4.76 20.99
C LEU A 345 -0.62 4.26 19.83
N SER A 346 -1.94 4.36 19.98
CA SER A 346 -2.93 3.97 18.97
C SER A 346 -2.72 4.68 17.63
N MET A 347 -2.04 5.83 17.62
CA MET A 347 -1.76 6.62 16.42
C MET A 347 -0.31 6.48 15.93
N LEU A 348 0.51 5.62 16.55
CA LEU A 348 1.95 5.52 16.28
C LEU A 348 2.24 5.20 14.81
N ALA A 349 1.51 4.26 14.21
CA ALA A 349 1.65 3.88 12.79
C ALA A 349 1.37 5.05 11.83
N PHE A 350 0.60 6.04 12.27
CA PHE A 350 0.23 7.21 11.48
C PHE A 350 0.95 8.48 11.94
N HIS A 351 1.92 8.35 12.85
CA HIS A 351 2.64 9.49 13.37
C HIS A 351 3.75 9.91 12.39
N PRO A 352 3.60 11.05 11.69
CA PRO A 352 4.42 11.39 10.52
C PRO A 352 5.91 11.48 10.84
N VAL A 353 6.28 11.94 12.04
CA VAL A 353 7.69 12.09 12.44
C VAL A 353 8.29 10.81 13.03
N LYS A 354 7.49 9.94 13.66
CA LYS A 354 8.02 8.77 14.38
C LYS A 354 8.24 7.60 13.43
N MET A 355 7.39 7.48 12.40
CA MET A 355 7.57 6.50 11.33
C MET A 355 8.63 6.90 10.30
N GLN A 356 9.01 8.17 10.24
CA GLN A 356 9.94 8.65 9.21
C GLN A 356 11.29 7.95 9.26
N SER A 357 11.85 7.69 10.45
CA SER A 357 13.13 6.97 10.57
C SER A 357 13.06 5.55 9.98
N CYS A 358 11.89 4.91 10.03
CA CYS A 358 11.64 3.61 9.39
C CYS A 358 11.66 3.73 7.88
N TYR A 359 10.98 4.75 7.34
CA TYR A 359 10.82 4.99 5.91
C TYR A 359 12.14 5.39 5.23
N GLU A 360 12.95 6.22 5.88
CA GLU A 360 14.26 6.65 5.37
C GLU A 360 15.20 5.47 5.10
N LYS A 361 15.11 4.38 5.88
CA LYS A 361 15.95 3.18 5.66
C LYS A 361 15.74 2.54 4.29
N VAL A 362 14.51 2.56 3.78
CA VAL A 362 14.21 1.97 2.47
C VAL A 362 14.39 2.95 1.31
N GLU A 363 14.46 4.26 1.59
CA GLU A 363 14.82 5.26 0.57
C GLU A 363 16.27 5.12 0.08
N GLU A 364 17.14 4.46 0.86
CA GLU A 364 18.50 4.07 0.46
C GLU A 364 18.53 2.94 -0.59
N LEU A 365 17.37 2.38 -0.99
CA LEU A 365 17.27 1.34 -2.00
C LEU A 365 17.79 1.85 -3.36
N ASN A 366 18.94 1.32 -3.79
CA ASN A 366 19.52 1.61 -5.08
C ASN A 366 19.54 0.37 -5.99
N LEU A 367 18.96 0.51 -7.19
CA LEU A 367 18.94 -0.51 -8.24
C LEU A 367 19.71 -0.10 -9.51
N GLU A 368 20.49 0.99 -9.51
CA GLU A 368 21.15 1.58 -10.70
C GLU A 368 21.92 0.58 -11.58
N GLY A 369 22.66 -0.37 -10.98
CA GLY A 369 23.38 -1.40 -11.73
C GLY A 369 22.47 -2.42 -12.45
N LEU A 370 21.23 -2.54 -11.98
CA LEU A 370 20.21 -3.46 -12.48
C LEU A 370 19.23 -2.75 -13.43
N GLN A 371 19.01 -1.44 -13.26
CA GLN A 371 18.17 -0.61 -14.12
C GLN A 371 18.62 -0.68 -15.59
N GLN A 372 19.94 -0.60 -15.83
CA GLN A 372 20.49 -0.67 -17.19
C GLN A 372 20.29 -2.04 -17.86
N ARG A 373 20.09 -3.11 -17.07
CA ARG A 373 20.03 -4.50 -17.58
C ARG A 373 18.61 -5.03 -17.67
N PHE A 374 17.76 -4.67 -16.72
CA PHE A 374 16.39 -5.13 -16.60
C PHE A 374 15.35 -4.07 -17.00
N ASP A 375 15.80 -2.90 -17.49
CA ASP A 375 14.94 -1.77 -17.92
C ASP A 375 13.99 -1.29 -16.80
N VAL A 376 14.45 -1.36 -15.54
CA VAL A 376 13.68 -0.89 -14.39
C VAL A 376 13.71 0.63 -14.37
N SER A 377 12.54 1.27 -14.48
CA SER A 377 12.46 2.73 -14.60
C SER A 377 12.86 3.46 -13.30
N SER A 378 12.51 2.91 -12.14
CA SER A 378 12.74 3.52 -10.83
C SER A 378 12.53 2.52 -9.68
N PRO A 379 13.24 2.63 -8.54
CA PRO A 379 12.95 1.84 -7.32
C PRO A 379 11.74 2.35 -6.53
N SER A 380 11.17 3.50 -6.91
CA SER A 380 10.02 4.18 -6.27
C SER A 380 8.88 3.25 -5.86
N VAL A 381 8.46 2.33 -6.75
CA VAL A 381 7.35 1.40 -6.53
C VAL A 381 7.66 0.46 -5.36
N PHE A 382 8.90 -0.06 -5.30
CA PHE A 382 9.35 -0.94 -4.23
C PHE A 382 9.51 -0.19 -2.90
N ILE A 383 10.04 1.04 -2.95
CA ILE A 383 10.16 1.91 -1.77
C ILE A 383 8.77 2.17 -1.18
N SER A 384 7.83 2.62 -2.02
CA SER A 384 6.46 2.92 -1.58
C SER A 384 5.78 1.68 -0.99
N ARG A 385 5.89 0.52 -1.65
CA ARG A 385 5.31 -0.73 -1.15
C ARG A 385 5.92 -1.16 0.18
N ALA A 386 7.23 -1.10 0.32
CA ALA A 386 7.90 -1.44 1.58
C ALA A 386 7.47 -0.51 2.72
N GLN A 387 7.36 0.80 2.49
CA GLN A 387 6.88 1.76 3.48
C GLN A 387 5.42 1.50 3.90
N ILE A 388 4.54 1.12 2.97
CA ILE A 388 3.15 0.71 3.28
C ILE A 388 3.15 -0.52 4.19
N LEU A 389 3.92 -1.55 3.84
CA LEU A 389 4.01 -2.78 4.65
C LEU A 389 4.58 -2.51 6.05
N MET A 390 5.56 -1.60 6.19
CA MET A 390 6.09 -1.16 7.49
C MET A 390 5.00 -0.49 8.35
N ARG A 391 4.19 0.38 7.74
CA ARG A 391 3.06 1.05 8.41
C ARG A 391 2.03 0.04 8.88
N GLU A 392 1.64 -0.90 8.02
CA GLU A 392 0.69 -1.97 8.34
C GLU A 392 1.21 -2.83 9.51
N GLN A 393 2.49 -3.23 9.49
CA GLN A 393 3.07 -4.00 10.57
C GLN A 393 3.14 -3.23 11.90
N MET A 394 3.39 -1.91 11.86
CA MET A 394 3.31 -1.07 13.06
C MET A 394 1.88 -1.00 13.61
N ASP A 395 0.89 -0.77 12.75
CA ASP A 395 -0.52 -0.68 13.18
C ASP A 395 -1.02 -2.01 13.76
N ASN A 396 -0.67 -3.11 13.09
CA ASN A 396 -0.97 -4.47 13.54
C ASN A 396 -0.29 -4.78 14.89
N ALA A 397 0.95 -4.34 15.12
CA ALA A 397 1.65 -4.51 16.39
C ALA A 397 0.99 -3.71 17.52
N VAL A 398 0.66 -2.45 17.28
CA VAL A 398 -0.05 -1.57 18.23
C VAL A 398 -1.41 -2.14 18.56
N TYR A 399 -2.20 -2.53 17.57
CA TYR A 399 -3.54 -3.06 17.79
C TYR A 399 -3.51 -4.39 18.56
N THR A 400 -2.58 -5.28 18.21
CA THR A 400 -2.41 -6.54 18.96
C THR A 400 -1.98 -6.28 20.40
N PHE A 401 -1.12 -5.28 20.63
CA PHE A 401 -0.76 -4.87 21.98
C PHE A 401 -1.97 -4.36 22.77
N GLU A 402 -2.78 -3.47 22.18
CA GLU A 402 -4.00 -2.93 22.81
C GLU A 402 -4.94 -4.05 23.26
N GLN A 403 -5.17 -5.04 22.39
CA GLN A 403 -6.05 -6.17 22.66
C GLN A 403 -5.49 -7.10 23.76
N LEU A 404 -4.21 -7.46 23.68
CA LEU A 404 -3.57 -8.31 24.71
C LEU A 404 -3.50 -7.62 26.07
N LEU A 405 -3.25 -6.30 26.09
CA LEU A 405 -3.30 -5.51 27.31
C LEU A 405 -4.72 -5.48 27.87
N ASN A 406 -5.73 -5.20 27.04
CA ASN A 406 -7.13 -5.15 27.46
C ASN A 406 -7.57 -6.44 28.17
N GLN A 407 -7.30 -7.60 27.56
CA GLN A 407 -7.59 -8.92 28.11
C GLN A 407 -6.82 -9.19 29.41
N SER A 408 -5.54 -8.82 29.47
CA SER A 408 -4.73 -9.06 30.66
C SER A 408 -5.21 -8.25 31.86
N LEU A 409 -5.74 -7.05 31.63
CA LEU A 409 -6.36 -6.22 32.66
C LEU A 409 -7.69 -6.79 33.15
N GLU A 410 -8.51 -7.34 32.25
CA GLU A 410 -9.76 -8.03 32.61
C GLU A 410 -9.50 -9.28 33.47
N ALA A 411 -8.42 -10.02 33.19
CA ALA A 411 -8.11 -11.28 33.85
C ALA A 411 -7.35 -11.13 35.19
N GLN A 412 -6.41 -10.18 35.30
CA GLN A 412 -5.46 -10.09 36.43
C GLN A 412 -5.68 -8.86 37.33
N GLY A 413 -6.61 -7.97 36.97
CA GLY A 413 -6.78 -6.68 37.64
C GLY A 413 -5.56 -5.77 37.48
N ASP A 414 -5.53 -4.64 38.22
CA ASP A 414 -4.50 -3.61 38.06
C ASP A 414 -3.24 -3.83 38.92
N SER A 415 -3.11 -4.98 39.60
CA SER A 415 -1.94 -5.24 40.45
C SER A 415 -0.73 -5.58 39.57
N ASP A 416 0.19 -4.61 39.44
CA ASP A 416 1.46 -4.71 38.68
C ASP A 416 1.35 -4.49 37.16
N MET A 417 0.73 -3.37 36.78
CA MET A 417 0.60 -2.86 35.41
C MET A 417 1.89 -2.87 34.58
N CYS A 418 3.03 -2.57 35.21
CA CYS A 418 4.32 -2.55 34.53
C CYS A 418 4.70 -3.95 34.04
N LYS A 419 4.54 -4.98 34.88
CA LYS A 419 4.79 -6.38 34.49
C LYS A 419 3.78 -6.91 33.49
N ILE A 420 2.52 -6.47 33.56
CA ILE A 420 1.50 -6.84 32.55
C ILE A 420 1.89 -6.23 31.19
N THR A 421 2.22 -4.93 31.17
CA THR A 421 2.63 -4.20 29.96
C THR A 421 3.87 -4.83 29.31
N GLN A 422 4.90 -5.12 30.11
CA GLN A 422 6.13 -5.75 29.61
C GLN A 422 5.88 -7.16 29.06
N ARG A 423 5.07 -7.99 29.75
CA ARG A 423 4.70 -9.32 29.24
C ARG A 423 3.93 -9.24 27.91
N CYS A 424 3.00 -8.30 27.78
CA CYS A 424 2.29 -8.08 26.51
C CYS A 424 3.24 -7.61 25.41
N GLN A 425 4.14 -6.67 25.73
CA GLN A 425 5.18 -6.19 24.80
C GLN A 425 6.03 -7.35 24.28
N ASP A 426 6.58 -8.20 25.15
CA ASP A 426 7.41 -9.34 24.75
C ASP A 426 6.66 -10.34 23.86
N ARG A 427 5.37 -10.56 24.13
CA ARG A 427 4.50 -11.40 23.29
C ARG A 427 4.31 -10.79 21.91
N VAL A 428 4.05 -9.48 21.83
CA VAL A 428 3.85 -8.77 20.57
C VAL A 428 5.14 -8.74 19.74
N LEU A 429 6.31 -8.52 20.36
CA LEU A 429 7.59 -8.52 19.64
C LEU A 429 7.87 -9.88 18.99
N LYS A 430 7.62 -11.00 19.70
CA LYS A 430 7.78 -12.34 19.11
C LYS A 430 6.87 -12.58 17.91
N LYS A 431 5.63 -12.08 17.97
CA LYS A 431 4.66 -12.15 16.86
C LYS A 431 5.09 -11.28 15.69
N TYR A 432 5.50 -10.04 15.99
CA TYR A 432 6.03 -9.09 15.01
C TYR A 432 7.22 -9.68 14.26
N ASP A 433 8.20 -10.26 14.97
CA ASP A 433 9.39 -10.81 14.32
C ASP A 433 8.99 -11.90 13.28
N TYR A 434 8.01 -12.74 13.60
CA TYR A 434 7.50 -13.78 12.69
C TYR A 434 6.74 -13.20 11.50
N ASP A 435 5.75 -12.33 11.75
CA ASP A 435 4.93 -11.72 10.71
C ASP A 435 5.78 -10.84 9.78
N SER A 436 6.71 -10.04 10.34
CA SER A 436 7.70 -9.24 9.60
C SER A 436 8.53 -10.09 8.65
N SER A 437 9.01 -11.26 9.09
CA SER A 437 9.75 -12.18 8.22
C SER A 437 8.86 -12.72 7.09
N SER A 438 7.62 -13.10 7.39
CA SER A 438 6.68 -13.61 6.38
C SER A 438 6.32 -12.54 5.34
N VAL A 439 6.02 -11.32 5.79
CA VAL A 439 5.74 -10.16 4.92
C VAL A 439 6.94 -9.83 4.04
N ARG A 440 8.15 -9.76 4.61
CA ARG A 440 9.36 -9.45 3.84
C ARG A 440 9.68 -10.52 2.79
N LYS A 441 9.58 -11.83 3.12
CA LYS A 441 9.76 -12.92 2.14
C LYS A 441 8.78 -12.80 0.97
N LYS A 442 7.51 -12.49 1.26
CA LYS A 442 6.48 -12.26 0.26
C LYS A 442 6.85 -11.05 -0.62
N PHE A 443 7.19 -9.92 0.00
CA PHE A 443 7.64 -8.71 -0.72
C PHE A 443 8.85 -8.97 -1.63
N PHE A 444 9.90 -9.65 -1.16
CA PHE A 444 11.08 -9.93 -1.98
C PHE A 444 10.77 -10.80 -3.19
N ARG A 445 9.93 -11.82 -3.01
CA ARG A 445 9.46 -12.65 -4.11
C ARG A 445 8.70 -11.83 -5.15
N GLU A 446 7.79 -10.98 -4.70
CA GLU A 446 6.98 -10.10 -5.57
C GLU A 446 7.87 -9.11 -6.33
N ALA A 447 8.79 -8.45 -5.64
CA ALA A 447 9.71 -7.50 -6.23
C ALA A 447 10.62 -8.17 -7.28
N LEU A 448 11.15 -9.37 -7.00
CA LEU A 448 11.94 -10.14 -7.96
C LEU A 448 11.12 -10.48 -9.20
N LEU A 449 9.86 -10.90 -9.04
CA LEU A 449 8.97 -11.13 -10.17
C LEU A 449 8.78 -9.85 -10.99
N GLN A 450 8.45 -8.73 -10.33
CA GLN A 450 8.25 -7.40 -10.94
C GLN A 450 9.45 -6.88 -11.74
N ILE A 451 10.66 -7.30 -11.38
CA ILE A 451 11.87 -6.97 -12.12
C ILE A 451 12.11 -7.96 -13.27
N ILE A 452 11.98 -9.27 -13.00
CA ILE A 452 12.47 -10.31 -13.91
C ILE A 452 11.47 -10.62 -15.03
N ILE A 453 10.17 -10.74 -14.75
CA ILE A 453 9.22 -11.18 -15.77
C ILE A 453 9.08 -10.16 -16.90
N PRO A 454 8.97 -8.84 -16.67
CA PRO A 454 8.83 -7.91 -17.78
C PRO A 454 10.04 -7.94 -18.70
N TYR A 455 11.24 -8.10 -18.14
CA TYR A 455 12.46 -8.34 -18.91
C TYR A 455 12.37 -9.62 -19.74
N MET A 456 11.96 -10.76 -19.15
CA MET A 456 11.79 -12.01 -19.91
C MET A 456 10.78 -11.86 -21.05
N LEU A 457 9.65 -11.20 -20.79
CA LEU A 457 8.61 -10.97 -21.79
C LEU A 457 9.13 -10.08 -22.93
N GLN A 458 9.90 -9.04 -22.63
CA GLN A 458 10.55 -8.19 -23.63
C GLN A 458 11.52 -8.98 -24.50
N GLN A 459 12.32 -9.87 -23.92
CA GLN A 459 13.29 -10.69 -24.66
C GLN A 459 12.62 -11.80 -25.49
N LEU A 460 11.51 -12.36 -24.99
CA LEU A 460 10.78 -13.44 -25.67
C LEU A 460 9.85 -12.94 -26.77
N ALA A 461 9.27 -11.74 -26.62
CA ALA A 461 8.25 -11.19 -27.49
C ALA A 461 8.62 -11.23 -28.99
N PRO A 462 9.82 -10.80 -29.44
CA PRO A 462 10.17 -10.83 -30.87
C PRO A 462 10.09 -12.23 -31.50
N SER A 463 10.36 -13.27 -30.72
CA SER A 463 10.43 -14.65 -31.21
C SER A 463 9.17 -15.48 -30.93
N CYS A 464 8.32 -15.04 -30.00
CA CYS A 464 7.13 -15.77 -29.55
C CYS A 464 5.84 -15.10 -30.00
N SER A 465 5.74 -13.76 -29.92
CA SER A 465 4.52 -13.01 -30.25
C SER A 465 3.96 -13.28 -31.65
N PRO A 466 4.78 -13.39 -32.72
CA PRO A 466 4.27 -13.72 -34.06
C PRO A 466 3.62 -15.11 -34.14
N GLU A 467 3.99 -16.02 -33.26
CA GLU A 467 3.46 -17.39 -33.24
C GLU A 467 2.26 -17.55 -32.31
N LEU A 468 2.02 -16.64 -31.37
CA LEU A 468 0.89 -16.71 -30.43
C LEU A 468 -0.48 -16.83 -31.12
N PRO A 469 -0.80 -16.10 -32.21
CA PRO A 469 -2.11 -16.18 -32.84
C PRO A 469 -2.51 -17.58 -33.30
N ARG A 470 -1.56 -18.46 -33.68
CA ARG A 470 -1.85 -19.83 -34.14
C ARG A 470 -2.47 -20.71 -33.04
N PHE A 471 -2.26 -20.35 -31.77
CA PHE A 471 -2.81 -21.09 -30.64
C PHE A 471 -4.25 -20.67 -30.32
N LYS A 472 -4.76 -19.55 -30.85
CA LYS A 472 -6.17 -19.16 -30.67
C LYS A 472 -7.13 -20.19 -31.27
N GLU A 473 -6.74 -20.83 -32.37
CA GLU A 473 -7.54 -21.88 -33.02
C GLU A 473 -7.74 -23.12 -32.14
N LEU A 474 -6.95 -23.28 -31.07
CA LEU A 474 -7.05 -24.38 -30.12
C LEU A 474 -8.03 -24.08 -28.97
N ILE A 475 -8.53 -22.84 -28.87
CA ILE A 475 -9.49 -22.42 -27.84
C ILE A 475 -10.89 -22.49 -28.43
N PHE A 476 -11.78 -23.23 -27.78
CA PHE A 476 -13.20 -23.23 -28.12
C PHE A 476 -13.78 -21.82 -27.97
N GLU A 477 -14.64 -21.41 -28.91
CA GLU A 477 -15.24 -20.07 -28.93
C GLU A 477 -15.94 -19.73 -27.61
N ASP A 478 -16.63 -20.71 -27.03
CA ASP A 478 -17.29 -20.58 -25.73
C ASP A 478 -16.31 -20.23 -24.59
N PHE A 479 -15.05 -20.64 -24.68
CA PHE A 479 -14.03 -20.41 -23.67
C PHE A 479 -13.15 -19.18 -23.92
N SER A 480 -13.32 -18.51 -25.06
CA SER A 480 -12.53 -17.33 -25.47
C SER A 480 -12.58 -16.15 -24.48
N ARG A 481 -13.63 -16.08 -23.66
CA ARG A 481 -13.77 -15.06 -22.60
C ARG A 481 -12.98 -15.37 -21.34
N PHE A 482 -12.60 -16.63 -21.12
CA PHE A 482 -11.89 -17.09 -19.93
C PHE A 482 -10.41 -17.38 -20.23
N LEU A 483 -10.12 -17.81 -21.47
CA LEU A 483 -8.78 -18.22 -21.90
C LEU A 483 -8.25 -17.25 -22.96
N LEU A 484 -7.22 -16.49 -22.57
CA LEU A 484 -6.49 -15.59 -23.47
C LEU A 484 -5.07 -16.12 -23.67
N ILE A 485 -4.64 -16.25 -24.93
CA ILE A 485 -3.31 -16.79 -25.27
C ILE A 485 -2.20 -15.94 -24.67
N GLU A 486 -2.38 -14.62 -24.69
CA GLU A 486 -1.44 -13.65 -24.13
C GLU A 486 -1.25 -13.90 -22.62
N ASN A 487 -2.33 -14.13 -21.87
CA ASN A 487 -2.25 -14.43 -20.44
C ASN A 487 -1.57 -15.79 -20.18
N MET A 488 -1.91 -16.81 -20.97
CA MET A 488 -1.32 -18.14 -20.84
C MET A 488 0.17 -18.15 -21.18
N PHE A 489 0.59 -17.35 -22.16
CA PHE A 489 2.00 -17.14 -22.48
C PHE A 489 2.75 -16.55 -21.27
N GLU A 490 2.19 -15.54 -20.63
CA GLU A 490 2.80 -14.95 -19.44
C GLU A 490 2.82 -15.88 -18.23
N GLU A 491 1.78 -16.70 -18.04
CA GLU A 491 1.76 -17.75 -17.02
C GLU A 491 2.90 -18.77 -17.24
N VAL A 492 3.15 -19.17 -18.48
CA VAL A 492 4.26 -20.08 -18.82
C VAL A 492 5.62 -19.44 -18.51
N VAL A 493 5.80 -18.16 -18.86
CA VAL A 493 7.03 -17.42 -18.52
C VAL A 493 7.21 -17.29 -17.01
N LEU A 494 6.13 -16.97 -16.28
CA LEU A 494 6.12 -16.91 -14.82
C LEU A 494 6.54 -18.24 -14.19
N GLN A 495 5.94 -19.35 -14.64
CA GLN A 495 6.26 -20.69 -14.14
C GLN A 495 7.74 -21.03 -14.37
N SER A 496 8.33 -20.59 -15.48
CA SER A 496 9.72 -20.90 -15.82
C SER A 496 10.75 -20.35 -14.84
N VAL A 497 10.45 -19.25 -14.13
CA VAL A 497 11.39 -18.60 -13.19
C VAL A 497 10.95 -18.66 -11.72
N SER A 498 9.68 -19.02 -11.47
CA SER A 498 9.11 -19.03 -10.12
C SER A 498 9.90 -19.93 -9.16
N LYS A 499 10.40 -21.07 -9.64
CA LYS A 499 11.19 -22.01 -8.81
C LYS A 499 12.49 -21.38 -8.35
N ASP A 500 13.26 -20.78 -9.25
CA ASP A 500 14.55 -20.15 -8.95
C ASP A 500 14.41 -18.97 -7.97
N ILE A 501 13.38 -18.13 -8.17
CA ILE A 501 13.08 -17.03 -7.24
C ILE A 501 12.72 -17.56 -5.85
N MET A 502 11.85 -18.57 -5.76
CA MET A 502 11.47 -19.18 -4.47
C MET A 502 12.69 -19.81 -3.78
N MET A 503 13.56 -20.48 -4.54
CA MET A 503 14.79 -21.05 -4.00
C MET A 503 15.73 -19.97 -3.48
N ALA A 504 15.96 -18.88 -4.23
CA ALA A 504 16.83 -17.80 -3.81
C ALA A 504 16.36 -17.14 -2.49
N VAL A 505 15.06 -16.84 -2.37
CA VAL A 505 14.48 -16.28 -1.13
C VAL A 505 14.58 -17.27 0.03
N LYS A 506 14.35 -18.57 -0.22
CA LYS A 506 14.47 -19.62 0.79
C LYS A 506 15.92 -19.78 1.29
N GLU A 507 16.88 -19.77 0.37
CA GLU A 507 18.31 -19.85 0.69
C GLU A 507 18.78 -18.62 1.48
N ALA A 508 18.32 -17.43 1.13
CA ALA A 508 18.60 -16.21 1.88
C ALA A 508 18.06 -16.30 3.32
N ALA A 509 16.86 -16.86 3.52
CA ALA A 509 16.30 -17.09 4.86
C ALA A 509 17.10 -18.13 5.68
N VAL A 510 17.70 -19.12 5.03
CA VAL A 510 18.56 -20.12 5.70
C VAL A 510 19.85 -19.52 6.23
N GLN A 511 20.38 -18.48 5.58
CA GLN A 511 21.63 -17.82 5.95
C GLN A 511 21.53 -16.97 7.22
N ARG A 512 20.32 -16.80 7.80
CA ARG A 512 20.02 -15.94 8.96
C ARG A 512 20.46 -14.47 8.82
N ARG A 513 20.88 -14.08 7.62
CA ARG A 513 21.14 -12.69 7.28
C ARG A 513 19.80 -11.96 7.28
N HIS A 514 19.80 -10.72 7.76
CA HIS A 514 18.62 -9.86 7.74
C HIS A 514 17.41 -10.38 8.55
N ASN A 515 17.61 -11.26 9.54
CA ASN A 515 16.54 -11.73 10.45
C ASN A 515 15.32 -12.32 9.73
N LEU A 516 15.54 -13.14 8.70
CA LEU A 516 14.48 -13.92 8.05
C LEU A 516 14.35 -15.30 8.70
N TYR A 517 13.12 -15.70 9.02
CA TYR A 517 12.81 -17.01 9.58
C TYR A 517 12.60 -18.06 8.47
N ARG A 518 13.12 -19.26 8.74
CA ARG A 518 12.81 -20.45 7.94
C ARG A 518 11.32 -20.77 8.05
N ASP A 519 10.75 -21.30 6.97
CA ASP A 519 9.33 -21.70 6.93
C ASP A 519 9.00 -22.80 7.96
N SER A 520 10.00 -23.54 8.45
CA SER A 520 9.86 -24.59 9.46
C SER A 520 9.71 -24.07 10.89
N ILE A 521 9.83 -22.76 11.14
CA ILE A 521 9.66 -22.19 12.47
C ILE A 521 8.17 -22.09 12.77
N ILE A 522 7.70 -22.88 13.74
CA ILE A 522 6.33 -22.81 14.26
C ILE A 522 6.41 -22.14 15.64
N LEU A 523 5.79 -20.96 15.79
CA LEU A 523 5.61 -20.34 17.11
C LEU A 523 4.51 -21.09 17.87
N THR A 524 4.90 -22.11 18.64
CA THR A 524 4.00 -22.95 19.45
C THR A 524 3.36 -22.23 20.65
N ASN A 525 3.74 -20.97 20.91
CA ASN A 525 3.22 -20.14 22.00
C ASN A 525 2.18 -19.10 21.54
N SER A 526 1.58 -19.29 20.37
CA SER A 526 0.49 -18.44 19.89
C SER A 526 -0.79 -18.74 20.68
N ASP A 527 -1.42 -17.69 21.21
CA ASP A 527 -2.67 -17.80 21.97
C ASP A 527 -3.76 -18.39 21.05
N PRO A 528 -4.35 -19.56 21.37
CA PRO A 528 -5.38 -20.19 20.53
C PRO A 528 -6.60 -19.28 20.31
N ASN A 529 -6.83 -18.33 21.23
CA ASN A 529 -7.96 -17.41 21.21
C ASN A 529 -7.67 -16.12 20.44
N LEU A 530 -6.51 -16.00 19.78
CA LEU A 530 -6.18 -14.79 19.04
C LEU A 530 -7.15 -14.52 17.89
N HIS A 531 -7.63 -15.56 17.20
CA HIS A 531 -8.64 -15.41 16.16
C HIS A 531 -9.97 -14.83 16.69
N LEU A 532 -10.29 -15.08 17.97
CA LEU A 532 -11.49 -14.56 18.63
C LEU A 532 -11.36 -13.07 19.02
N LEU A 533 -10.16 -12.49 18.97
CA LEU A 533 -9.92 -11.07 19.23
C LEU A 533 -10.13 -10.17 18.02
N GLY A 534 -10.11 -10.73 16.81
CA GLY A 534 -10.31 -9.96 15.57
C GLY A 534 -11.73 -9.41 15.41
N GLU A 535 -12.70 -9.98 16.14
CA GLU A 535 -14.11 -9.59 16.10
C GLU A 535 -14.51 -8.57 17.20
N ASN A 536 -13.60 -8.23 18.12
CA ASN A 536 -13.89 -7.30 19.21
C ASN A 536 -13.83 -5.83 18.74
N PRO A 537 -14.76 -4.96 19.19
CA PRO A 537 -14.71 -3.53 18.88
C PRO A 537 -13.42 -2.89 19.41
N GLN A 538 -12.98 -1.80 18.76
CA GLN A 538 -11.79 -1.06 19.17
C GLN A 538 -11.86 -0.67 20.66
N VAL A 539 -10.77 -0.90 21.39
CA VAL A 539 -10.69 -0.54 22.81
C VAL A 539 -10.78 0.99 22.97
N ASP A 540 -11.85 1.48 23.61
CA ASP A 540 -11.98 2.88 23.99
C ASP A 540 -11.32 3.11 25.37
N TRP A 541 -10.03 3.45 25.31
CA TRP A 541 -9.24 3.76 26.48
C TRP A 541 -9.72 5.00 27.24
N ALA A 542 -10.42 5.94 26.58
CA ALA A 542 -10.95 7.13 27.23
C ALA A 542 -12.13 6.80 28.14
N THR A 543 -12.99 5.86 27.73
CA THR A 543 -14.06 5.34 28.60
C THR A 543 -13.55 4.39 29.68
N LYS A 544 -12.49 3.62 29.39
CA LYS A 544 -11.94 2.64 30.34
C LYS A 544 -11.17 3.28 31.51
N PHE A 545 -10.57 4.45 31.28
CA PHE A 545 -9.76 5.15 32.27
C PHE A 545 -10.25 6.56 32.62
N GLY A 546 -11.30 7.06 31.96
CA GLY A 546 -11.99 8.28 32.36
C GLY A 546 -12.76 8.04 33.66
N GLY A 547 -12.55 8.90 34.66
CA GLY A 547 -13.13 8.72 35.99
C GLY A 547 -14.65 8.69 35.98
N ASP A 548 -15.21 7.81 36.82
CA ASP A 548 -16.63 7.77 37.16
C ASP A 548 -17.11 9.17 37.55
N GLU A 549 -18.07 9.73 36.81
CA GLU A 549 -18.96 10.71 37.44
C GLU A 549 -19.76 9.97 38.52
N PRO A 550 -19.93 10.54 39.73
CA PRO A 550 -20.64 9.86 40.80
C PRO A 550 -22.09 9.62 40.39
N GLU A 551 -22.58 8.40 40.65
CA GLU A 551 -23.97 8.01 40.47
C GLU A 551 -24.93 9.07 41.06
N GLY A 552 -25.64 9.78 40.20
CA GLY A 552 -26.81 10.59 40.52
C GLY A 552 -28.06 9.93 39.93
N PRO A 553 -29.22 10.04 40.60
CA PRO A 553 -30.30 9.08 40.41
C PRO A 553 -31.00 9.23 39.05
N VAL A 554 -31.44 8.08 38.56
CA VAL A 554 -32.24 7.87 37.35
C VAL A 554 -33.43 8.83 37.28
N SER A 555 -33.55 9.56 36.18
CA SER A 555 -34.85 10.03 35.69
C SER A 555 -34.95 9.85 34.18
N SER A 556 -36.10 9.34 33.79
CA SER A 556 -36.47 8.82 32.48
C SER A 556 -36.83 9.91 31.46
N ALA A 557 -36.55 9.59 30.19
CA ALA A 557 -37.09 10.14 28.95
C ALA A 557 -36.58 11.52 28.49
N ASP A 558 -35.75 11.54 27.44
CA ASP A 558 -36.12 12.12 26.15
C ASP A 558 -35.17 11.66 25.03
N GLU A 559 -35.71 11.36 23.85
CA GLU A 559 -34.97 10.95 22.66
C GLU A 559 -34.35 12.17 21.94
N GLY A 560 -33.09 12.02 21.50
CA GLY A 560 -32.58 12.75 20.34
C GLY A 560 -31.38 13.67 20.57
N ARG A 561 -30.43 13.54 19.63
CA ARG A 561 -29.28 14.40 19.31
C ARG A 561 -27.93 14.07 19.97
N VAL A 562 -27.20 13.25 19.21
CA VAL A 562 -25.76 13.32 18.98
C VAL A 562 -25.29 14.78 18.86
N PHE A 563 -24.30 15.22 19.65
CA PHE A 563 -23.11 15.97 19.20
C PHE A 563 -22.15 16.33 20.36
N GLY A 564 -20.87 15.96 20.18
CA GLY A 564 -19.71 16.80 20.53
C GLY A 564 -19.23 16.83 21.99
N ARG A 565 -18.26 15.98 22.34
CA ARG A 565 -17.30 16.29 23.43
C ARG A 565 -15.88 16.44 22.88
N ARG A 566 -15.29 17.57 23.26
CA ARG A 566 -14.02 18.16 22.83
C ARG A 566 -12.84 17.20 23.06
N ARG A 567 -12.22 16.69 21.98
CA ARG A 567 -10.90 16.03 22.06
C ARG A 567 -9.80 17.09 22.01
N LYS A 568 -9.02 17.19 23.10
CA LYS A 568 -7.89 18.11 23.22
C LYS A 568 -6.73 17.59 22.37
N GLN A 569 -6.30 18.42 21.44
CA GLN A 569 -5.19 18.21 20.51
C GLN A 569 -3.86 18.24 21.29
N VAL A 570 -3.15 17.11 21.40
CA VAL A 570 -1.85 17.04 22.08
C VAL A 570 -0.75 17.56 21.14
N VAL A 571 -0.23 18.75 21.44
CA VAL A 571 0.95 19.34 20.79
C VAL A 571 2.19 18.79 21.50
N SER A 572 2.91 17.84 20.89
CA SER A 572 4.15 17.31 21.47
C SER A 572 5.35 18.21 21.13
N MET A 573 5.94 18.80 22.17
CA MET A 573 7.19 19.55 22.16
C MET A 573 8.35 18.59 22.42
N ILE A 574 9.19 18.32 21.42
CA ILE A 574 10.42 17.53 21.55
C ILE A 574 11.52 18.38 22.22
N GLN A 575 12.09 17.90 23.34
CA GLN A 575 13.35 18.35 23.94
C GLN A 575 14.50 17.40 23.54
N PRO A 576 15.74 17.91 23.32
CA PRO A 576 16.88 17.10 22.90
C PRO A 576 17.84 16.71 24.05
N ASP A 577 18.85 15.91 23.67
CA ASP A 577 20.13 15.57 24.34
C ASP A 577 20.13 14.25 25.15
N GLY A 578 21.19 13.41 25.15
CA GLY A 578 22.55 13.48 24.63
C GLY A 578 23.25 12.11 24.75
N GLU A 579 24.42 11.98 24.13
CA GLU A 579 25.23 10.77 23.96
C GLU A 579 25.91 10.27 25.26
N ASP A 580 26.12 8.94 25.38
CA ASP A 580 27.40 8.39 25.88
C ASP A 580 27.56 6.87 25.64
N GLN A 581 28.82 6.44 25.53
CA GLN A 581 29.30 5.17 24.97
C GLN A 581 29.57 4.03 25.99
N LEU A 582 29.71 2.82 25.41
CA LEU A 582 30.72 1.76 25.68
C LEU A 582 30.30 0.50 26.47
N GLY A 583 30.64 -0.67 25.91
CA GLY A 583 30.83 -1.94 26.64
C GLY A 583 30.65 -3.22 25.80
N LYS A 584 31.76 -3.86 25.39
CA LYS A 584 31.85 -5.18 24.73
C LYS A 584 31.61 -6.33 25.71
N GLU A 585 31.09 -7.48 25.24
CA GLU A 585 31.68 -8.81 25.48
C GLU A 585 31.01 -9.94 24.67
N GLU A 586 31.66 -11.10 24.69
CA GLU A 586 31.86 -12.06 23.60
C GLU A 586 30.86 -13.22 23.47
N ASP A 587 30.93 -13.79 22.25
CA ASP A 587 30.59 -15.10 21.71
C ASP A 587 30.43 -16.28 22.69
N LEU A 588 29.50 -17.20 22.35
CA LEU A 588 29.55 -18.64 22.61
C LEU A 588 28.37 -19.33 21.89
N GLY A 589 28.62 -19.93 20.73
CA GLY A 589 27.66 -20.80 20.02
C GLY A 589 27.38 -22.14 20.72
N PRO A 590 26.34 -22.88 20.29
CA PRO A 590 26.63 -24.25 19.81
C PRO A 590 25.74 -24.79 18.67
N LYS A 591 26.43 -25.51 17.76
CA LYS A 591 26.17 -26.86 17.20
C LYS A 591 24.77 -27.23 16.66
N SER A 592 24.74 -27.46 15.33
CA SER A 592 23.74 -28.25 14.60
C SER A 592 23.75 -29.73 14.95
N PRO A 593 22.64 -30.44 14.69
CA PRO A 593 22.71 -31.68 13.93
C PRO A 593 21.68 -31.74 12.78
N ASP A 594 22.18 -32.11 11.61
CA ASP A 594 21.41 -32.56 10.45
C ASP A 594 20.77 -33.94 10.71
N SER A 595 19.60 -34.22 10.13
CA SER A 595 19.17 -35.58 9.77
C SER A 595 18.12 -35.59 8.66
N VAL A 596 18.31 -36.52 7.73
CA VAL A 596 17.86 -36.55 6.33
C VAL A 596 16.61 -37.44 6.15
N ASN A 597 15.59 -37.33 7.01
CA ASN A 597 14.43 -38.25 6.97
C ASN A 597 13.06 -37.61 6.69
N GLU A 598 12.95 -36.29 6.49
CA GLU A 598 11.66 -35.61 6.34
C GLU A 598 11.24 -35.30 4.87
N ILE A 599 11.93 -35.87 3.87
CA ILE A 599 11.71 -35.51 2.45
C ILE A 599 10.69 -36.44 1.76
N ARG A 600 10.11 -37.43 2.44
CA ARG A 600 9.21 -38.40 1.79
C ARG A 600 7.73 -38.01 1.76
N ASP A 601 7.28 -37.13 2.65
CA ASP A 601 5.85 -36.79 2.79
C ASP A 601 5.41 -35.53 2.02
N LEU A 602 6.34 -34.88 1.30
CA LEU A 602 6.09 -33.66 0.52
C LEU A 602 5.67 -33.90 -0.94
N ILE A 603 5.53 -35.16 -1.38
CA ILE A 603 5.29 -35.49 -2.80
C ILE A 603 3.87 -36.07 -3.06
N ASN A 604 3.12 -36.49 -2.03
CA ASN A 604 1.74 -36.96 -2.20
C ASN A 604 0.85 -36.61 -0.99
N PRO A 605 0.07 -35.51 -1.03
CA PRO A 605 -0.99 -35.32 -0.04
C PRO A 605 -2.13 -36.31 -0.33
N VAL A 606 -2.33 -37.27 0.57
CA VAL A 606 -3.54 -38.11 0.64
C VAL A 606 -4.70 -37.19 1.03
N VAL A 607 -5.69 -37.07 0.14
CA VAL A 607 -6.93 -36.32 0.41
C VAL A 607 -7.93 -37.28 1.05
N GLU A 608 -8.17 -37.14 2.35
CA GLU A 608 -9.34 -37.75 2.99
C GLU A 608 -10.57 -36.86 2.75
N VAL A 609 -11.53 -37.39 1.99
CA VAL A 609 -12.82 -36.75 1.71
C VAL A 609 -13.79 -37.11 2.82
N VAL A 610 -14.15 -36.14 3.67
CA VAL A 610 -15.28 -36.28 4.59
C VAL A 610 -16.55 -35.80 3.89
N VAL A 611 -17.43 -36.75 3.55
CA VAL A 611 -18.76 -36.49 2.97
C VAL A 611 -19.73 -36.09 4.10
N PRO A 612 -20.49 -34.99 3.98
CA PRO A 612 -21.55 -34.69 4.94
C PRO A 612 -22.74 -35.63 4.74
N VAL A 613 -23.17 -36.27 5.82
CA VAL A 613 -24.33 -37.16 5.87
C VAL A 613 -25.63 -36.36 5.72
N SER A 614 -26.40 -36.68 4.69
CA SER A 614 -27.81 -36.28 4.54
C SER A 614 -28.67 -36.99 5.58
N LYS A 615 -29.58 -36.26 6.24
CA LYS A 615 -30.81 -36.84 6.80
C LYS A 615 -32.02 -36.07 6.30
N VAL A 616 -32.92 -36.85 5.70
CA VAL A 616 -34.19 -36.51 5.09
C VAL A 616 -35.31 -36.90 6.07
N GLU A 617 -36.41 -36.13 6.02
CA GLU A 617 -37.79 -36.46 6.44
C GLU A 617 -38.07 -36.56 7.97
N GLN A 618 -39.23 -36.15 8.50
CA GLN A 618 -40.61 -36.07 8.00
C GLN A 618 -41.45 -35.26 9.01
N ASN A 619 -42.39 -34.40 8.57
CA ASN A 619 -43.78 -34.30 9.05
C ASN A 619 -44.48 -32.99 8.62
N ILE A 620 -45.38 -33.11 7.66
CA ILE A 620 -46.51 -32.20 7.40
C ILE A 620 -47.78 -32.99 7.74
N PRO A 621 -48.81 -32.39 8.37
CA PRO A 621 -50.12 -32.31 7.69
C PRO A 621 -50.87 -30.98 8.05
N PRO A 622 -52.09 -30.71 7.55
CA PRO A 622 -52.25 -30.08 6.24
C PRO A 622 -53.24 -28.87 6.25
N ASN A 623 -53.22 -28.15 5.13
CA ASN A 623 -54.38 -27.46 4.52
C ASN A 623 -54.87 -26.14 5.16
N LYS A 624 -54.76 -25.04 4.41
CA LYS A 624 -55.92 -24.44 3.73
C LYS A 624 -55.51 -23.32 2.75
N LEU A 625 -56.29 -23.32 1.67
CA LEU A 625 -56.33 -22.40 0.53
C LEU A 625 -56.21 -20.92 0.94
N GLU A 626 -55.47 -20.12 0.15
CA GLU A 626 -56.03 -19.09 -0.75
C GLU A 626 -54.89 -18.31 -1.45
N LYS A 627 -55.07 -18.11 -2.76
CA LYS A 627 -54.44 -17.09 -3.63
C LYS A 627 -55.62 -16.23 -4.14
N PRO A 628 -55.41 -15.10 -4.85
CA PRO A 628 -54.32 -14.11 -4.85
C PRO A 628 -54.87 -12.65 -4.89
N ALA A 629 -54.03 -11.63 -4.78
CA ALA A 629 -54.23 -10.26 -5.28
C ALA A 629 -52.96 -9.46 -4.91
N ASP A 630 -52.10 -9.05 -5.83
CA ASP A 630 -52.21 -7.94 -6.79
C ASP A 630 -51.44 -6.69 -6.31
N GLU A 631 -50.84 -6.00 -7.28
CA GLU A 631 -50.43 -4.58 -7.28
C GLU A 631 -49.04 -4.15 -6.78
N TRP A 632 -48.10 -4.13 -7.75
CA TRP A 632 -47.49 -2.93 -8.38
C TRP A 632 -47.06 -1.70 -7.54
N ARG A 633 -45.87 -1.17 -7.94
CA ARG A 633 -45.25 0.19 -7.77
C ARG A 633 -44.27 0.32 -6.60
N ILE A 634 -42.96 0.46 -6.83
CA ILE A 634 -42.21 1.63 -7.35
C ILE A 634 -42.51 2.92 -6.60
N ALA A 635 -41.55 3.34 -5.78
CA ALA A 635 -40.96 4.68 -5.76
C ALA A 635 -39.47 4.53 -5.43
#